data_AF-A0A3R9WB42-F1
#
_entry.id   AF-A0A3R9WB42-F1
#
_cell.length_a   1.000
_cell.length_b   1.000
_cell.length_c   1.000
_cell.angle_alpha   90.00
_cell.angle_beta   90.00
_cell.angle_gamma   90.00
#
_symmetry.space_group_name_H-M   'P 1'
#
loop_
_entity.id
_entity.type
_entity.pdbx_description
1 polymer ?
#
loop_
_entity_poly.entity_id
_entity_poly.type
_entity_poly.pdbx_seq_one_letter_code
_entity_poly.pdbx_strand_id
1 'polypeptide(L)'
;MAFTVPLPLPRSPFNREGVAEWYEHELGWATARGNGVELLTGLRFDVLELPAAAGYPVLRRLGGRWPAALAGRRMRLLVAAGAAEELPGLLDWLEWGGIALDLVALGAGDRMPAPIPPGWSGSGSPGAASWLRPPEPGREVEPTLPAMPAVGGGVGAPCLVRLVDAAASECHRVRLLGAGRTQRLASS
;
A
#
# COMPACT_ATOMS: atom_id res chain seq x y z
N MET A 1 -17.48 -18.82 23.54
CA MET A 1 -17.43 -19.64 22.31
C MET A 1 -16.19 -19.22 21.55
N ALA A 2 -15.17 -20.07 21.51
CA ALA A 2 -13.91 -19.80 20.84
C ALA A 2 -14.00 -20.31 19.40
N PHE A 3 -13.99 -19.41 18.42
CA PHE A 3 -13.84 -19.79 17.02
C PHE A 3 -12.35 -19.99 16.74
N THR A 4 -11.90 -21.23 16.93
CA THR A 4 -10.66 -21.69 16.29
C THR A 4 -10.95 -21.79 14.80
N VAL A 5 -10.50 -20.79 14.04
CA VAL A 5 -10.51 -20.87 12.57
C VAL A 5 -9.47 -21.94 12.17
N PRO A 6 -9.86 -22.99 11.44
CA PRO A 6 -8.90 -23.95 10.94
C PRO A 6 -7.99 -23.24 9.92
N LEU A 7 -6.69 -23.18 10.20
CA LEU A 7 -5.68 -22.83 9.20
C LEU A 7 -5.76 -23.88 8.07
N PRO A 8 -5.98 -23.49 6.80
CA PRO A 8 -5.94 -24.45 5.70
C PRO A 8 -4.54 -25.06 5.57
N LEU A 9 -4.50 -26.39 5.43
CA LEU A 9 -3.33 -27.25 5.17
C LEU A 9 -2.74 -27.01 3.73
N PRO A 10 -1.55 -27.55 3.38
CA PRO A 10 -0.45 -26.76 2.83
C PRO A 10 -0.28 -26.77 1.29
N ARG A 11 0.43 -25.73 0.80
CA ARG A 11 1.31 -25.69 -0.40
C ARG A 11 0.64 -25.85 -1.77
N SER A 12 -0.09 -24.83 -2.23
CA SER A 12 -0.28 -24.65 -3.67
C SER A 12 1.04 -24.15 -4.30
N PRO A 13 1.53 -24.76 -5.40
CA PRO A 13 2.57 -24.15 -6.20
C PRO A 13 2.07 -22.78 -6.67
N PHE A 14 2.96 -21.79 -6.72
CA PHE A 14 2.66 -20.44 -7.20
C PHE A 14 2.18 -20.47 -8.66
N ASN A 15 0.89 -20.69 -8.86
CA ASN A 15 0.21 -20.52 -10.15
C ASN A 15 -0.52 -19.19 -10.14
N ARG A 16 -0.47 -18.47 -11.26
CA ARG A 16 -1.09 -17.13 -11.36
C ARG A 16 -2.60 -17.20 -11.20
N GLU A 17 -3.22 -18.29 -11.64
CA GLU A 17 -4.67 -18.50 -11.55
C GLU A 17 -5.13 -18.65 -10.10
N GLY A 18 -4.46 -19.46 -9.29
CA GLY A 18 -4.81 -19.65 -7.88
C GLY A 18 -4.57 -18.39 -7.03
N VAL A 19 -3.59 -17.55 -7.40
CA VAL A 19 -3.40 -16.24 -6.74
C VAL A 19 -4.56 -15.30 -7.06
N ALA A 20 -4.99 -15.22 -8.32
CA ALA A 20 -6.12 -14.37 -8.72
C ALA A 20 -7.42 -14.83 -8.02
N GLU A 21 -7.71 -16.13 -8.05
CA GLU A 21 -8.88 -16.72 -7.38
C GLU A 21 -8.86 -16.45 -5.88
N TRP A 22 -7.71 -16.57 -5.22
CA TRP A 22 -7.59 -16.26 -3.79
C TRP A 22 -7.95 -14.80 -3.49
N TYR A 23 -7.46 -13.84 -4.29
CA TYR A 23 -7.79 -12.42 -4.10
C TYR A 23 -9.27 -12.11 -4.34
N GLU A 24 -9.86 -12.72 -5.37
CA GLU A 24 -11.26 -12.53 -5.73
C GLU A 24 -12.20 -13.18 -4.69
N HIS A 25 -11.88 -14.39 -4.21
CA HIS A 25 -12.73 -15.12 -3.26
C HIS A 25 -12.53 -14.69 -1.80
N GLU A 26 -11.29 -14.55 -1.33
CA GLU A 26 -11.00 -14.33 0.10
C GLU A 26 -11.07 -12.85 0.49
N LEU A 27 -10.73 -11.95 -0.44
CA LEU A 27 -10.70 -10.51 -0.19
C LEU A 27 -11.74 -9.73 -1.01
N GLY A 28 -12.40 -10.36 -2.00
CA GLY A 28 -13.36 -9.69 -2.87
C GLY A 28 -12.72 -8.63 -3.78
N TRP A 29 -11.42 -8.74 -4.04
CA TRP A 29 -10.68 -7.74 -4.81
C TRP A 29 -10.63 -8.11 -6.28
N ALA A 30 -10.96 -7.15 -7.14
CA ALA A 30 -10.93 -7.36 -8.59
C ALA A 30 -9.49 -7.51 -9.07
N THR A 31 -9.21 -8.59 -9.80
CA THR A 31 -7.91 -8.81 -10.41
C THR A 31 -7.96 -8.58 -11.92
N ALA A 32 -6.84 -8.17 -12.48
CA ALA A 32 -6.61 -8.13 -13.92
C ALA A 32 -5.44 -9.05 -14.27
N ARG A 33 -5.47 -9.59 -15.49
CA ARG A 33 -4.42 -10.44 -16.03
C ARG A 33 -3.57 -9.64 -17.01
N GLY A 34 -2.32 -9.42 -16.63
CA GLY A 34 -1.29 -8.78 -17.46
C GLY A 34 -0.06 -9.68 -17.59
N ASN A 35 1.13 -9.13 -17.35
CA ASN A 35 2.37 -9.93 -17.22
C ASN A 35 2.44 -10.73 -15.90
N GLY A 36 1.40 -10.62 -15.08
CA GLY A 36 1.20 -11.27 -13.78
C GLY A 36 -0.24 -11.03 -13.32
N VAL A 37 -0.54 -11.43 -12.08
CA VAL A 37 -1.80 -11.02 -11.42
C VAL A 37 -1.61 -9.59 -10.94
N GLU A 38 -2.53 -8.72 -11.33
CA GLU A 38 -2.57 -7.32 -10.89
C GLU A 38 -3.89 -7.06 -10.18
N LEU A 39 -3.87 -6.27 -9.11
CA LEU A 39 -5.04 -5.83 -8.36
C LEU A 39 -5.48 -4.47 -8.89
N LEU A 40 -6.77 -4.33 -9.17
CA LEU A 40 -7.35 -3.05 -9.60
C LEU A 40 -7.54 -2.10 -8.41
N THR A 41 -7.05 -0.88 -8.54
CA THR A 41 -7.17 0.18 -7.52
C THR A 41 -8.38 1.08 -7.80
N GLY A 42 -8.81 1.86 -6.81
CA GLY A 42 -9.98 2.75 -6.86
C GLY A 42 -11.34 2.07 -6.85
N LEU A 43 -11.39 0.75 -6.65
CA LEU A 43 -12.65 0.02 -6.43
C LEU A 43 -12.91 -0.21 -4.93
N ARG A 44 -11.92 -0.78 -4.24
CA ARG A 44 -11.99 -1.11 -2.80
C ARG A 44 -10.93 -0.40 -1.98
N PHE A 45 -9.82 -0.05 -2.62
CA PHE A 45 -8.69 0.63 -2.01
C PHE A 45 -7.94 1.40 -3.08
N ASP A 46 -7.27 2.46 -2.66
CA ASP A 46 -6.22 3.10 -3.43
C ASP A 46 -4.86 2.71 -2.87
N VAL A 47 -3.79 3.06 -3.57
CA VAL A 47 -2.43 2.75 -3.14
C VAL A 47 -1.58 3.99 -3.14
N LEU A 48 -0.89 4.22 -2.03
CA LEU A 48 0.20 5.18 -1.96
C LEU A 48 1.54 4.46 -2.15
N GLU A 49 2.17 4.68 -3.29
CA GLU A 49 3.47 4.14 -3.64
C GLU A 49 4.60 5.15 -3.34
N LEU A 50 5.63 4.69 -2.63
CA LEU A 50 6.77 5.50 -2.20
C LEU A 50 8.07 4.68 -2.19
N PRO A 51 9.25 5.31 -2.10
CA PRO A 51 10.50 4.57 -1.94
C PRO A 51 10.44 3.70 -0.68
N ALA A 52 10.86 2.44 -0.78
CA ALA A 52 10.84 1.52 0.36
C ALA A 52 11.64 2.08 1.56
N ALA A 53 12.75 2.78 1.28
CA ALA A 53 13.55 3.46 2.30
C ALA A 53 12.79 4.54 3.09
N ALA A 54 11.79 5.19 2.47
CA ALA A 54 10.90 6.14 3.15
C ALA A 54 9.74 5.41 3.85
N GLY A 55 9.21 4.35 3.23
CA GLY A 55 8.07 3.61 3.75
C GLY A 55 8.30 2.90 5.09
N TYR A 56 9.48 2.32 5.35
CA TYR A 56 9.76 1.67 6.63
C TYR A 56 9.66 2.62 7.84
N PRO A 57 10.31 3.81 7.82
CA PRO A 57 10.07 4.83 8.83
C PRO A 57 8.60 5.27 8.99
N VAL A 58 7.86 5.44 7.88
CA VAL A 58 6.43 5.78 7.92
C VAL A 58 5.65 4.73 8.72
N LEU A 59 5.83 3.45 8.39
CA LEU A 59 5.18 2.35 9.10
C LEU A 59 5.53 2.37 10.58
N ARG A 60 6.81 2.58 10.93
CA ARG A 60 7.24 2.68 12.34
C ARG A 60 6.55 3.85 13.07
N ARG A 61 6.47 5.02 12.44
CA ARG A 61 5.86 6.23 13.02
C ARG A 61 4.35 6.07 13.25
N LEU A 62 3.67 5.31 12.40
CA LEU A 62 2.23 5.11 12.44
C LEU A 62 1.82 3.84 13.21
N GLY A 63 2.74 3.27 14.00
CA GLY A 63 2.46 2.09 14.84
C GLY A 63 2.33 0.79 14.05
N GLY A 64 2.80 0.76 12.80
CA GLY A 64 2.90 -0.42 11.95
C GLY A 64 1.57 -0.97 11.43
N ARG A 65 0.42 -0.40 11.82
CA ARG A 65 -0.92 -0.96 11.58
C ARG A 65 -1.40 -0.90 10.12
N TRP A 66 -0.64 -0.28 9.22
CA TRP A 66 -1.04 -0.11 7.83
C TRP A 66 -0.83 -1.39 7.02
N PRO A 67 -1.82 -1.86 6.23
CA PRO A 67 -1.60 -2.86 5.20
C PRO A 67 -0.57 -2.38 4.17
N ALA A 68 0.51 -3.14 4.00
CA ALA A 68 1.66 -2.71 3.22
C ALA A 68 2.28 -3.87 2.44
N ALA A 69 2.62 -3.60 1.18
CA ALA A 69 3.35 -4.50 0.31
C ALA A 69 4.67 -3.89 -0.16
N LEU A 70 5.67 -4.73 -0.41
CA LEU A 70 6.94 -4.35 -1.02
C LEU A 70 6.99 -4.89 -2.44
N ALA A 71 7.38 -4.06 -3.40
CA ALA A 71 7.62 -4.46 -4.77
C ALA A 71 8.95 -3.87 -5.26
N GLY A 72 9.99 -4.71 -5.25
CA GLY A 72 11.36 -4.27 -5.52
C GLY A 72 11.81 -3.17 -4.54
N ARG A 73 12.04 -1.96 -5.06
CA ARG A 73 12.51 -0.79 -4.30
C ARG A 73 11.38 0.16 -3.86
N ARG A 74 10.13 -0.17 -4.20
CA ARG A 74 8.95 0.63 -3.90
C ARG A 74 8.12 -0.08 -2.83
N MET A 75 7.60 0.68 -1.88
CA MET A 75 6.60 0.23 -0.92
C MET A 75 5.23 0.72 -1.38
N ARG A 76 4.19 -0.07 -1.15
CA ARG A 76 2.80 0.24 -1.46
C ARG A 76 1.99 0.15 -0.19
N LEU A 77 1.41 1.27 0.22
CA LEU A 77 0.52 1.38 1.38
C LEU A 77 -0.91 1.42 0.87
N LEU A 78 -1.75 0.48 1.31
CA LEU A 78 -3.14 0.40 0.84
C LEU A 78 -4.02 1.34 1.64
N VAL A 79 -4.57 2.35 0.99
CA VAL A 79 -5.38 3.40 1.61
C VAL A 79 -6.84 3.25 1.16
N ALA A 80 -7.75 4.03 1.76
CA ALA A 80 -9.15 3.98 1.34
C ALA A 80 -9.33 4.44 -0.11
N ALA A 81 -10.29 3.85 -0.83
CA ALA A 81 -10.62 4.30 -2.18
C ALA A 81 -11.05 5.78 -2.16
N GLY A 82 -10.59 6.56 -3.15
CA GLY A 82 -10.75 8.02 -3.23
C GLY A 82 -9.56 8.81 -2.69
N ALA A 83 -8.70 8.20 -1.86
CA ALA A 83 -7.52 8.88 -1.32
C ALA A 83 -6.50 9.30 -2.40
N ALA A 84 -6.48 8.61 -3.55
CA ALA A 84 -5.65 8.99 -4.69
C ALA A 84 -6.05 10.36 -5.27
N GLU A 85 -7.36 10.63 -5.32
CA GLU A 85 -7.91 11.91 -5.81
C GLU A 85 -7.68 13.05 -4.80
N GLU A 86 -7.72 12.73 -3.50
CA GLU A 86 -7.45 13.70 -2.43
C GLU A 86 -5.96 14.06 -2.30
N LEU A 87 -5.05 13.17 -2.72
CA LEU A 87 -3.61 13.31 -2.47
C LEU A 87 -3.03 14.66 -2.94
N PRO A 88 -3.28 15.16 -4.17
CA PRO A 88 -2.73 16.44 -4.61
C PRO A 88 -3.16 17.61 -3.72
N GLY A 89 -4.46 17.69 -3.39
CA GLY A 89 -5.00 18.73 -2.51
C GLY A 89 -4.44 18.64 -1.09
N LEU A 90 -4.22 17.43 -0.58
CA LEU A 90 -3.57 17.22 0.72
C LEU A 90 -2.11 17.65 0.72
N LEU A 91 -1.36 17.32 -0.34
CA LEU A 91 0.04 17.75 -0.46
C LEU A 91 0.15 19.27 -0.57
N ASP A 92 -0.74 19.92 -1.32
CA ASP A 92 -0.78 21.37 -1.42
C ASP A 92 -1.14 22.02 -0.07
N TRP A 93 -2.14 21.49 0.63
CA TRP A 93 -2.55 21.97 1.95
C TRP A 93 -1.45 21.80 3.01
N LEU A 94 -0.68 20.72 2.93
CA LEU A 94 0.48 20.46 3.80
C LEU A 94 1.76 21.19 3.34
N GLU A 95 1.67 22.09 2.35
CA GLU A 95 2.78 22.87 1.80
C GLU A 95 3.90 22.01 1.15
N TRP A 96 3.57 20.79 0.75
CA TRP A 96 4.45 19.89 -0.01
C TRP A 96 4.29 20.02 -1.53
N GLY A 97 3.33 20.82 -2.00
CA GLY A 97 3.06 21.08 -3.42
C GLY A 97 4.31 21.48 -4.20
N GLY A 98 4.48 20.90 -5.40
CA GLY A 98 5.63 21.17 -6.29
C GLY A 98 6.96 20.52 -5.88
N ILE A 99 7.03 19.84 -4.74
CA ILE A 99 8.22 19.07 -4.34
C ILE A 99 8.15 17.68 -4.97
N ALA A 100 9.15 17.31 -5.78
CA ALA A 100 9.28 15.95 -6.29
C ALA A 100 9.63 14.97 -5.15
N LEU A 101 8.60 14.44 -4.49
CA LEU A 101 8.69 13.52 -3.36
C LEU A 101 8.81 12.05 -3.78
N ASP A 102 8.77 11.73 -5.08
CA ASP A 102 8.72 10.34 -5.57
C ASP A 102 7.56 9.53 -4.92
N LEU A 103 6.48 10.25 -4.59
CA LEU A 103 5.24 9.75 -4.03
C LEU A 103 4.21 9.67 -5.16
N VAL A 104 3.60 8.50 -5.35
CA VAL A 104 2.63 8.25 -6.42
C VAL A 104 1.38 7.64 -5.82
N ALA A 105 0.20 8.19 -6.14
CA ALA A 105 -1.06 7.54 -5.85
C ALA A 105 -1.52 6.71 -7.06
N LEU A 106 -2.01 5.50 -6.80
CA LEU A 106 -2.70 4.66 -7.76
C LEU A 106 -4.18 4.61 -7.34
N GLY A 107 -5.04 5.17 -8.19
CA GLY A 107 -6.46 5.37 -7.93
C GLY A 107 -7.34 4.56 -8.87
N ALA A 108 -8.51 5.09 -9.20
CA ALA A 108 -9.45 4.43 -10.11
C ALA A 108 -8.84 4.19 -11.49
N GLY A 109 -8.92 2.93 -11.95
CA GLY A 109 -8.41 2.51 -13.25
C GLY A 109 -6.91 2.17 -13.28
N ASP A 110 -6.18 2.46 -12.21
CA ASP A 110 -4.82 1.99 -12.03
C ASP A 110 -4.77 0.54 -11.52
N ARG A 111 -3.54 0.02 -11.43
CA ARG A 111 -3.29 -1.36 -11.01
C ARG A 111 -1.96 -1.50 -10.28
N MET A 112 -1.91 -2.42 -9.32
CA MET A 112 -0.67 -2.84 -8.68
C MET A 112 -0.45 -4.34 -8.85
N PRO A 113 0.80 -4.84 -9.03
CA PRO A 113 1.02 -6.27 -9.04
C PRO A 113 0.61 -6.87 -7.70
N ALA A 114 -0.14 -7.97 -7.78
CA ALA A 114 -0.68 -8.66 -6.64
C ALA A 114 0.46 -9.24 -5.79
N PRO A 115 0.52 -8.90 -4.49
CA PRO A 115 1.49 -9.52 -3.61
C PRO A 115 1.28 -11.03 -3.49
N ILE A 116 2.33 -11.77 -3.18
CA ILE A 116 2.19 -13.20 -2.93
C ILE A 116 1.29 -13.40 -1.70
N PRO A 117 0.19 -14.18 -1.79
CA PRO A 117 -0.68 -14.45 -0.66
C PRO A 117 0.09 -15.04 0.54
N PRO A 118 -0.31 -14.71 1.78
CA PRO A 118 0.36 -15.25 2.97
C PRO A 118 0.28 -16.79 2.99
N GLY A 119 1.40 -17.45 3.31
CA GLY A 119 1.48 -18.92 3.35
C GLY A 119 1.75 -19.58 2.00
N TRP A 120 1.79 -18.83 0.90
CA TRP A 120 2.19 -19.35 -0.41
C TRP A 120 3.70 -19.14 -0.63
N SER A 121 4.38 -20.17 -1.10
CA SER A 121 5.81 -20.13 -1.45
C SER A 121 5.96 -20.11 -2.97
N GLY A 122 6.34 -18.96 -3.53
CA GLY A 122 6.76 -18.87 -4.93
C GLY A 122 8.28 -18.93 -5.03
N SER A 123 8.80 -19.59 -6.07
CA SER A 123 10.15 -19.33 -6.56
C SER A 123 10.15 -17.90 -7.12
N GLY A 124 10.32 -16.93 -6.23
CA GLY A 124 10.08 -15.51 -6.51
C GLY A 124 10.93 -15.06 -7.68
N SER A 125 10.27 -14.66 -8.77
CA SER A 125 10.93 -13.79 -9.74
C SER A 125 11.44 -12.55 -8.97
N PRO A 126 12.71 -12.15 -9.15
CA PRO A 126 13.23 -10.95 -8.51
C PRO A 126 12.28 -9.76 -8.76
N GLY A 127 11.73 -9.18 -7.70
CA GLY A 127 10.80 -8.05 -7.80
C GLY A 127 9.31 -8.39 -7.71
N ALA A 128 8.93 -9.67 -7.50
CA ALA A 128 7.56 -10.03 -7.16
C ALA A 128 7.10 -9.28 -5.89
N ALA A 129 5.86 -8.77 -5.90
CA ALA A 129 5.32 -8.05 -4.76
C ALA A 129 5.12 -9.01 -3.56
N SER A 130 5.45 -8.59 -2.35
CA SER A 130 5.26 -9.39 -1.13
C SER A 130 4.60 -8.57 -0.03
N TRP A 131 3.73 -9.20 0.75
CA TRP A 131 3.14 -8.54 1.91
C TRP A 131 4.19 -8.32 2.99
N LEU A 132 4.38 -7.05 3.39
CA LEU A 132 5.02 -6.72 4.67
C LEU A 132 4.01 -6.84 5.81
N ARG A 133 2.77 -6.45 5.53
CA ARG A 133 1.62 -6.64 6.41
C ARG A 133 0.38 -6.86 5.56
N PRO A 134 -0.19 -8.07 5.53
CA PRO A 134 -1.42 -8.32 4.78
C PRO A 134 -2.59 -7.53 5.41
N PRO A 135 -3.60 -7.15 4.62
CA PRO A 135 -4.87 -6.67 5.16
C PRO A 135 -5.51 -7.77 6.02
N GLU A 136 -6.18 -7.39 7.12
CA GLU A 136 -6.97 -8.34 7.90
C GLU A 136 -8.27 -8.65 7.14
N PRO A 137 -8.58 -9.92 6.82
CA PRO A 137 -9.83 -10.31 6.19
C PRO A 137 -11.02 -9.85 7.04
N GLY A 138 -12.00 -9.18 6.45
CA GLY A 138 -13.17 -8.65 7.15
C GLY A 138 -13.00 -7.26 7.78
N ARG A 139 -11.82 -6.63 7.68
CA ARG A 139 -11.66 -5.19 7.92
C ARG A 139 -11.82 -4.45 6.60
N GLU A 140 -13.02 -4.56 6.03
CA GLU A 140 -13.40 -3.78 4.87
C GLU A 140 -13.13 -2.29 5.17
N VAL A 141 -12.34 -1.65 4.31
CA VAL A 141 -12.59 -0.23 4.05
C VAL A 141 -13.90 -0.24 3.27
N GLU A 142 -15.02 -0.35 3.98
CA GLU A 142 -16.31 -0.16 3.35
C GLU A 142 -16.32 1.23 2.69
N PRO A 143 -16.77 1.35 1.44
CA PRO A 143 -17.15 2.62 0.87
C PRO A 143 -18.54 2.99 1.43
N THR A 144 -18.68 3.09 2.74
CA THR A 144 -19.92 3.62 3.33
C THR A 144 -19.80 5.13 3.28
N LEU A 145 -20.25 5.70 2.16
CA LEU A 145 -20.56 7.11 2.01
C LEU A 145 -21.32 7.58 3.28
N PRO A 146 -20.76 8.48 4.10
CA PRO A 146 -21.54 9.11 5.14
C PRO A 146 -22.47 10.10 4.46
N ALA A 147 -23.77 9.79 4.47
CA ALA A 147 -24.78 10.83 4.44
C ALA A 147 -24.57 11.70 5.71
N MET A 148 -23.84 12.81 5.54
CA MET A 148 -23.63 13.89 6.52
C MET A 148 -22.71 13.56 7.73
N PRO A 149 -22.03 14.56 8.31
CA PRO A 149 -20.83 14.36 9.11
C PRO A 149 -21.19 13.94 10.54
N ALA A 150 -20.89 12.69 10.88
CA ALA A 150 -20.75 12.30 12.28
C ALA A 150 -19.34 12.69 12.74
N VAL A 151 -19.26 13.59 13.72
CA VAL A 151 -18.06 13.79 14.53
C VAL A 151 -17.73 12.45 15.21
N GLY A 152 -16.87 11.65 14.59
CA GLY A 152 -16.73 10.26 15.01
C GLY A 152 -15.97 9.40 14.02
N GLY A 153 -14.88 9.92 13.45
CA GLY A 153 -13.84 9.03 12.91
C GLY A 153 -13.39 8.11 14.05
N GLY A 154 -13.69 6.82 13.93
CA GLY A 154 -13.40 5.84 14.99
C GLY A 154 -11.98 6.01 15.52
N VAL A 155 -11.85 5.97 16.85
CA VAL A 155 -10.64 6.24 17.67
C VAL A 155 -9.52 5.18 17.44
N GLY A 156 -9.28 4.82 16.18
CA GLY A 156 -8.38 3.73 15.76
C GLY A 156 -8.19 3.55 14.25
N ALA A 157 -8.79 4.39 13.38
CA ALA A 157 -8.45 4.41 11.96
C ALA A 157 -7.21 5.31 11.73
N PRO A 158 -6.16 4.86 11.02
CA PRO A 158 -5.05 5.72 10.65
C PRO A 158 -5.55 6.88 9.78
N CYS A 159 -5.31 8.13 10.19
CA CYS A 159 -5.73 9.32 9.44
C CYS A 159 -4.86 9.50 8.18
N LEU A 160 -5.51 9.66 7.02
CA LEU A 160 -4.85 9.87 5.72
C LEU A 160 -3.90 11.08 5.76
N VAL A 161 -4.29 12.18 6.40
CA VAL A 161 -3.43 13.35 6.56
C VAL A 161 -2.10 13.01 7.25
N ARG A 162 -2.16 12.25 8.35
CA ARG A 162 -0.96 11.84 9.11
C ARG A 162 -0.07 10.88 8.31
N LEU A 163 -0.67 10.09 7.43
CA LEU A 163 0.09 9.28 6.47
C LEU A 163 0.84 10.15 5.50
N VAL A 164 0.13 11.05 4.83
CA VAL A 164 0.66 11.85 3.74
C VAL A 164 1.77 12.75 4.27
N ASP A 165 1.57 13.39 5.42
CA ASP A 165 2.60 14.20 6.08
C ASP A 165 3.85 13.36 6.43
N ALA A 166 3.67 12.18 7.02
CA ALA A 166 4.78 11.28 7.32
C ALA A 166 5.47 10.81 6.03
N ALA A 167 4.72 10.38 5.02
CA ALA A 167 5.26 9.91 3.76
C ALA A 167 6.05 11.00 3.05
N ALA A 168 5.51 12.21 2.96
CA ALA A 168 6.17 13.36 2.35
C ALA A 168 7.48 13.69 3.09
N SER A 169 7.43 13.80 4.42
CA SER A 169 8.61 14.06 5.25
C SER A 169 9.72 13.01 5.06
N GLU A 170 9.35 11.74 5.06
CA GLU A 170 10.28 10.61 4.94
C GLU A 170 10.87 10.53 3.51
N CYS A 171 10.05 10.76 2.49
CA CYS A 171 10.49 10.81 1.10
C CYS A 171 11.46 11.96 0.85
N HIS A 172 11.12 13.15 1.36
CA HIS A 172 11.97 14.33 1.27
C HIS A 172 13.35 14.07 1.88
N ARG A 173 13.40 13.46 3.08
CA ARG A 173 14.68 13.12 3.70
C ARG A 173 15.48 12.11 2.88
N VAL A 174 14.86 11.05 2.36
CA VAL A 174 15.55 10.07 1.52
C VAL A 174 16.18 10.75 0.30
N ARG A 175 15.45 11.69 -0.32
CA ARG A 175 15.96 12.50 -1.42
C ARG A 175 17.15 13.36 -1.01
N LEU A 176 17.08 14.08 0.12
CA LEU A 176 18.19 14.88 0.62
C LEU A 176 19.44 14.02 0.91
N LEU A 177 19.25 12.86 1.54
CA LEU A 177 20.33 11.91 1.82
C LEU A 177 20.92 11.31 0.54
N GLY A 178 20.12 11.12 -0.50
CA GLY A 178 20.58 10.69 -1.82
C GLY A 178 21.43 11.74 -2.51
N ALA A 179 20.95 12.99 -2.55
CA ALA A 179 21.66 14.11 -3.17
C ALA A 179 23.05 14.35 -2.53
N GLY A 180 23.14 14.28 -1.19
CA GLY A 180 24.41 14.43 -0.48
C GLY A 180 25.44 13.34 -0.78
N ARG A 181 25.00 12.12 -1.11
CA ARG A 181 25.90 11.02 -1.52
C ARG A 181 26.44 11.23 -2.92
N THR A 182 25.60 11.65 -3.86
CA THR A 182 26.00 11.94 -5.24
C THR A 182 27.01 13.09 -5.28
N GLN A 183 26.83 14.12 -4.46
CA GLN A 183 27.77 15.25 -4.38
C GLN A 183 29.15 14.84 -3.82
N ARG A 184 29.21 13.98 -2.80
CA ARG A 184 30.49 13.46 -2.26
C ARG A 184 31.25 12.61 -3.26
N LEU A 185 30.56 11.80 -4.05
CA LEU A 185 31.17 10.98 -5.11
C LEU A 185 31.71 11.84 -6.27
N ALA A 186 31.12 13.00 -6.53
CA ALA A 186 31.57 13.93 -7.56
C ALA A 186 32.74 14.85 -7.12
N SER A 187 33.09 14.84 -5.83
CA SER A 187 34.14 15.69 -5.25
C SER A 187 35.34 14.90 -4.70
N SER A 188 35.42 13.60 -5.01
CA SER A 188 36.57 12.71 -4.76
C SER A 188 37.24 12.34 -6.06
#